data_AF-A0A835CSU5-F1
#
_entry.id   AF-A0A835CSU5-F1
#
_cell.length_a   1.000
_cell.length_b   1.000
_cell.length_c   1.000
_cell.angle_alpha   90.00
_cell.angle_beta   90.00
_cell.angle_gamma   90.00
#
_symmetry.space_group_name_H-M   'P 1'
#
loop_
_entity.id
_entity.type
_entity.pdbx_description
1 polymer ?
#
loop_
_entity_poly.entity_id
_entity_poly.type
_entity_poly.pdbx_seq_one_letter_code
_entity_poly.pdbx_strand_id
1 'polypeptide(L)'
;MLTGMQFYLSAREAELKLSKETLSIPNVFVDGIHQAKDQLVNSQYHKKCDVVHIAMVCAGYNSTQSLVTVVKSIIFYRSKPIHFHLLVDEISLRTLKTLFDTWNLPEVKVSLHSAEIWIPKVSWIPNKHYSGVYGLLKLIFPDLLSQDKVLALDTDITVLADISLLWDEFDNFKNNNMLGLVENQKQLVY
;
A
#
# COMPACT_ATOMS: atom_id res chain seq x y z
N MET A 1 14.59 12.71 13.97
CA MET A 1 14.80 13.30 12.63
C MET A 1 15.34 12.21 11.73
N LEU A 2 14.45 11.57 10.98
CA LEU A 2 14.61 10.60 9.87
C LEU A 2 13.39 9.66 9.93
N THR A 3 12.25 10.11 9.42
CA THR A 3 11.07 9.28 9.16
C THR A 3 10.96 9.18 7.64
N GLY A 4 11.67 8.20 7.09
CA GLY A 4 11.72 7.95 5.65
C GLY A 4 10.73 6.86 5.29
N MET A 5 9.65 7.23 4.60
CA MET A 5 8.79 6.32 3.85
C MET A 5 9.69 5.46 2.96
N GLN A 6 9.57 4.13 3.08
CA GLN A 6 10.27 3.20 2.21
C GLN A 6 9.34 2.02 1.90
N PHE A 7 9.04 1.88 0.62
CA PHE A 7 8.15 0.85 0.07
C PHE A 7 8.99 -0.04 -0.85
N TYR A 8 8.57 -1.26 -1.16
CA TYR A 8 9.28 -2.17 -2.08
C TYR A 8 8.28 -3.21 -2.58
N LEU A 9 8.27 -3.57 -3.88
CA LEU A 9 7.81 -4.89 -4.34
C LEU A 9 8.03 -5.22 -5.83
N SER A 10 8.69 -6.37 -6.08
CA SER A 10 9.15 -6.88 -7.39
C SER A 10 8.16 -7.82 -8.09
N ALA A 11 8.11 -7.80 -9.43
CA ALA A 11 7.41 -8.82 -10.22
C ALA A 11 8.19 -9.24 -11.49
N ARG A 12 8.03 -10.52 -11.84
CA ARG A 12 8.64 -11.25 -12.97
C ARG A 12 7.92 -10.98 -14.31
N GLU A 13 8.71 -11.03 -15.37
CA GLU A 13 8.48 -10.89 -16.83
C GLU A 13 7.15 -11.48 -17.34
N ALA A 14 6.27 -10.76 -18.06
CA ALA A 14 6.34 -10.17 -19.41
C ALA A 14 6.22 -11.19 -20.56
N GLU A 15 5.19 -11.07 -21.41
CA GLU A 15 5.38 -10.78 -22.84
C GLU A 15 4.09 -10.46 -23.61
N LEU A 16 4.21 -9.43 -24.46
CA LEU A 16 3.24 -8.91 -25.43
C LEU A 16 3.22 -9.74 -26.72
N LYS A 17 2.13 -9.62 -27.50
CA LYS A 17 2.22 -9.32 -28.94
C LYS A 17 0.92 -8.67 -29.44
N LEU A 18 1.03 -7.43 -29.90
CA LEU A 18 0.02 -6.75 -30.71
C LEU A 18 0.70 -6.32 -32.02
N SER A 19 0.16 -6.73 -33.16
CA SER A 19 0.49 -6.14 -34.46
C SER A 19 -0.74 -5.45 -35.03
N LYS A 20 -0.50 -4.23 -35.53
CA LYS A 20 -1.44 -3.29 -36.15
C LYS A 20 -1.81 -3.70 -37.57
N GLU A 21 -3.02 -3.35 -38.02
CA GLU A 21 -3.25 -2.79 -39.36
C GLU A 21 -4.62 -2.08 -39.46
N THR A 22 -4.77 -1.24 -40.48
CA THR A 22 -5.49 0.05 -40.44
C THR A 22 -6.63 0.14 -41.49
N LEU A 23 -7.70 0.87 -41.13
CA LEU A 23 -8.69 1.59 -41.96
C LEU A 23 -9.81 0.83 -42.71
N SER A 24 -11.03 0.94 -42.16
CA SER A 24 -12.21 1.49 -42.83
C SER A 24 -13.17 1.98 -41.71
N ILE A 25 -14.03 2.97 -41.92
CA ILE A 25 -15.12 3.28 -40.99
C ILE A 25 -16.41 2.68 -41.57
N PRO A 26 -16.73 1.40 -41.31
CA PRO A 26 -18.10 0.91 -41.37
C PRO A 26 -18.81 1.24 -40.04
N ASN A 27 -20.10 0.92 -39.94
CA ASN A 27 -20.94 1.04 -38.73
C ASN A 27 -20.30 0.57 -37.40
N VAL A 28 -19.18 -0.16 -37.47
CA VAL A 28 -18.22 -0.46 -36.39
C VAL A 28 -17.78 0.78 -35.59
N PHE A 29 -17.73 1.99 -36.17
CA PHE A 29 -17.32 3.19 -35.41
C PHE A 29 -18.35 3.65 -34.37
N VAL A 30 -19.65 3.46 -34.65
CA VAL A 30 -20.72 3.81 -33.70
C VAL A 30 -20.79 2.77 -32.58
N ASP A 31 -20.69 1.48 -32.94
CA ASP A 31 -20.57 0.39 -31.98
C ASP A 31 -19.28 0.50 -31.15
N GLY A 32 -18.19 0.96 -31.76
CA GLY A 32 -16.91 1.23 -31.12
C GLY A 32 -16.96 2.42 -30.14
N ILE A 33 -17.77 3.45 -30.40
CA ILE A 33 -18.01 4.54 -29.44
C ILE A 33 -18.86 4.05 -28.26
N HIS A 34 -19.89 3.24 -28.51
CA HIS A 34 -20.66 2.61 -27.43
C HIS A 34 -19.80 1.67 -26.60
N GLN A 35 -19.01 0.82 -27.23
CA GLN A 35 -18.09 -0.10 -26.58
C GLN A 35 -16.95 0.63 -25.84
N ALA A 36 -16.41 1.73 -26.38
CA ALA A 36 -15.43 2.57 -25.70
C ALA A 36 -16.05 3.33 -24.52
N LYS A 37 -17.29 3.82 -24.64
CA LYS A 37 -18.03 4.43 -23.53
C LYS A 37 -18.33 3.40 -22.45
N ASP A 38 -18.75 2.19 -22.82
CA ASP A 38 -18.99 1.10 -21.87
C ASP A 38 -17.68 0.67 -21.22
N GLN A 39 -16.57 0.60 -21.94
CA GLN A 39 -15.24 0.34 -21.37
C GLN A 39 -14.77 1.48 -20.43
N LEU A 40 -15.00 2.74 -20.78
CA LEU A 40 -14.67 3.89 -19.94
C LEU A 40 -15.53 3.89 -18.66
N VAL A 41 -16.85 3.71 -18.81
CA VAL A 41 -17.79 3.62 -17.68
C VAL A 41 -17.47 2.43 -16.79
N ASN A 42 -17.15 1.27 -17.37
CA ASN A 42 -16.81 0.06 -16.62
C ASN A 42 -15.43 0.18 -15.95
N SER A 43 -14.45 0.83 -16.58
CA SER A 43 -13.15 1.14 -15.96
C SER A 43 -13.29 2.12 -14.79
N GLN A 44 -14.19 3.09 -14.91
CA GLN A 44 -14.46 4.10 -13.88
C GLN A 44 -15.26 3.51 -12.71
N TYR A 45 -16.16 2.55 -12.99
CA TYR A 45 -16.84 1.76 -11.98
C TYR A 45 -15.90 0.79 -11.26
N HIS A 46 -15.00 0.13 -11.98
CA HIS A 46 -13.98 -0.74 -11.38
C HIS A 46 -13.08 0.04 -10.42
N LYS A 47 -12.60 1.22 -10.82
CA LYS A 47 -11.77 2.11 -9.97
C LYS A 47 -12.45 2.54 -8.67
N LYS A 48 -13.78 2.56 -8.62
CA LYS A 48 -14.54 2.95 -7.42
C LYS A 48 -14.59 1.85 -6.37
N CYS A 49 -14.32 0.60 -6.75
CA CYS A 49 -14.39 -0.57 -5.87
C CYS A 49 -13.00 -1.14 -5.50
N ASP A 50 -11.91 -0.47 -5.89
CA ASP A 50 -10.56 -0.92 -5.59
C ASP A 50 -10.25 -0.74 -4.09
N VAL A 51 -9.90 -1.84 -3.44
CA VAL A 51 -9.47 -1.85 -2.04
C VAL A 51 -8.06 -1.27 -1.95
N VAL A 52 -7.87 -0.26 -1.10
CA VAL A 52 -6.55 0.30 -0.83
C VAL A 52 -5.86 -0.58 0.21
N HIS A 53 -4.80 -1.28 -0.22
CA HIS A 53 -3.99 -2.11 0.66
C HIS A 53 -2.91 -1.29 1.34
N ILE A 54 -2.86 -1.32 2.67
CA ILE A 54 -1.93 -0.54 3.48
C ILE A 54 -1.14 -1.50 4.37
N ALA A 55 0.18 -1.54 4.24
CA ALA A 55 1.05 -2.37 5.07
C ALA A 55 1.80 -1.52 6.09
N MET A 56 1.93 -1.99 7.32
CA MET A 56 2.64 -1.27 8.38
C MET A 56 3.36 -2.26 9.30
N VAL A 57 4.52 -1.87 9.81
CA VAL A 57 5.18 -2.62 10.89
C VAL A 57 4.86 -1.93 12.21
N CYS A 58 4.32 -2.68 13.18
CA CYS A 58 4.00 -2.16 14.50
C CYS A 58 4.49 -3.12 15.58
N ALA A 59 5.55 -2.71 16.29
CA ALA A 59 6.12 -3.50 17.38
C ALA A 59 6.23 -2.66 18.66
N GLY A 60 5.78 -3.23 19.78
CA GLY A 60 5.76 -2.57 21.08
C GLY A 60 4.61 -1.57 21.30
N TYR A 61 4.45 -1.19 22.57
CA TYR A 61 3.34 -0.37 23.06
C TYR A 61 3.26 1.02 22.44
N ASN A 62 4.39 1.75 22.38
CA ASN A 62 4.43 3.10 21.81
C ASN A 62 4.02 3.09 20.32
N SER A 63 4.50 2.10 19.56
CA SER A 63 4.11 1.94 18.16
C SER A 63 2.63 1.64 18.02
N THR A 64 2.03 0.88 18.94
CA THR A 64 0.58 0.60 18.93
C THR A 64 -0.24 1.87 19.13
N GLN A 65 0.17 2.77 20.03
CA GLN A 65 -0.49 4.07 20.23
C GLN A 65 -0.38 4.96 18.97
N SER A 66 0.82 5.03 18.37
CA SER A 66 1.01 5.82 17.14
C SER A 66 0.22 5.23 15.97
N LEU A 67 0.19 3.90 15.82
CA LEU A 67 -0.62 3.20 14.81
C LEU A 67 -2.10 3.56 14.91
N VAL A 68 -2.67 3.62 16.12
CA VAL A 68 -4.08 4.02 16.32
C VAL A 68 -4.36 5.41 15.75
N THR A 69 -3.41 6.35 15.90
CA THR A 69 -3.52 7.70 15.34
C THR A 69 -3.52 7.67 13.81
N VAL A 70 -2.55 6.98 13.19
CA VAL A 70 -2.47 6.84 11.73
C VAL A 70 -3.75 6.23 11.18
N VAL A 71 -4.18 5.10 11.76
CA VAL A 71 -5.36 4.36 11.32
C VAL A 71 -6.61 5.24 11.41
N LYS A 72 -6.83 5.95 12.52
CA LYS A 72 -7.96 6.88 12.65
C LYS A 72 -7.91 7.98 11.59
N SER A 73 -6.74 8.55 11.35
CA SER A 73 -6.57 9.62 10.34
C SER A 73 -6.88 9.12 8.92
N ILE A 74 -6.44 7.91 8.56
CA ILE A 74 -6.77 7.28 7.27
C ILE A 74 -8.27 7.04 7.16
N ILE A 75 -8.88 6.43 8.19
CA ILE A 75 -10.30 6.12 8.20
C ILE A 75 -11.15 7.38 8.08
N PHE A 76 -10.73 8.48 8.73
CA PHE A 76 -11.48 9.72 8.72
C PHE A 76 -11.59 10.34 7.31
N TYR A 77 -10.56 10.21 6.48
CA TYR A 77 -10.51 10.82 5.14
C TYR A 77 -10.75 9.86 3.97
N ARG A 78 -10.85 8.54 4.22
CA ARG A 78 -10.96 7.56 3.12
C ARG A 78 -12.21 7.76 2.28
N SER A 79 -12.09 7.54 0.96
CA SER A 79 -13.23 7.36 0.05
C SER A 79 -13.42 5.93 -0.46
N LYS A 80 -12.43 5.05 -0.24
CA LYS A 80 -12.41 3.65 -0.71
C LYS A 80 -12.30 2.67 0.48
N PRO A 81 -12.70 1.39 0.32
CA PRO A 81 -12.45 0.36 1.31
C PRO A 81 -10.95 0.19 1.58
N ILE A 82 -10.60 -0.10 2.84
CA ILE A 82 -9.20 -0.23 3.27
C ILE A 82 -8.93 -1.65 3.75
N HIS A 83 -7.78 -2.19 3.39
CA HIS A 83 -7.25 -3.41 3.99
C HIS A 83 -5.87 -3.13 4.59
N PHE A 84 -5.81 -3.12 5.92
CA PHE A 84 -4.55 -3.01 6.67
C PHE A 84 -3.87 -4.38 6.80
N HIS A 85 -2.60 -4.45 6.46
CA HIS A 85 -1.70 -5.59 6.68
C HIS A 85 -0.66 -5.18 7.73
N LEU A 86 -0.84 -5.63 8.97
CA LEU A 86 -0.02 -5.21 10.09
C LEU A 86 0.95 -6.33 10.45
N LEU A 87 2.24 -6.08 10.29
CA LEU A 87 3.30 -6.95 10.78
C LEU A 87 3.64 -6.55 12.21
N VAL A 88 3.35 -7.44 13.16
CA VAL A 88 3.28 -7.12 14.58
C VAL A 88 4.05 -8.10 15.44
N ASP A 89 4.59 -7.62 16.57
CA ASP A 89 5.11 -8.50 17.63
C ASP A 89 3.97 -9.13 18.43
N GLU A 90 4.29 -10.18 19.20
CA GLU A 90 3.30 -10.92 19.99
C GLU A 90 2.45 -10.03 20.91
N ILE A 91 3.06 -9.01 21.52
CA ILE A 91 2.37 -8.09 22.42
C ILE A 91 1.36 -7.25 21.64
N SER A 92 1.79 -6.58 20.56
CA SER A 92 0.90 -5.72 19.77
C SER A 92 -0.20 -6.54 19.09
N LEU A 93 0.06 -7.81 18.72
CA LEU A 93 -0.93 -8.71 18.15
C LEU A 93 -2.18 -8.82 19.03
N ARG A 94 -2.00 -9.07 20.34
CA ARG A 94 -3.12 -9.24 21.29
C ARG A 94 -3.91 -7.94 21.44
N THR A 95 -3.21 -6.81 21.57
CA THR A 95 -3.85 -5.50 21.72
C THR A 95 -4.60 -5.08 20.46
N LEU A 96 -3.98 -5.22 19.29
CA LEU A 96 -4.55 -4.79 18.02
C LEU A 96 -5.72 -5.68 17.59
N LYS A 97 -5.65 -6.99 17.86
CA LYS A 97 -6.78 -7.89 17.64
C LYS A 97 -8.01 -7.40 18.40
N THR A 98 -7.91 -7.22 19.72
CA THR A 98 -9.01 -6.71 20.54
C THR A 98 -9.50 -5.34 20.07
N LEU A 99 -8.58 -4.44 19.71
CA LEU A 99 -8.92 -3.10 19.24
C LEU A 99 -9.76 -3.13 17.96
N PHE A 100 -9.32 -3.87 16.93
CA PHE A 100 -10.03 -3.92 15.66
C PHE A 100 -11.32 -4.75 15.73
N ASP A 101 -11.35 -5.82 16.53
CA ASP A 101 -12.57 -6.58 16.81
C ASP A 101 -13.63 -5.69 17.48
N THR A 102 -13.21 -4.81 18.40
CA THR A 102 -14.12 -3.90 19.12
C THR A 102 -14.56 -2.73 18.26
N TRP A 103 -13.67 -2.18 17.43
CA TRP A 103 -14.01 -1.05 16.57
C TRP A 103 -15.03 -1.42 15.49
N ASN A 104 -15.02 -2.66 15.00
CA ASN A 104 -16.00 -3.21 14.06
C ASN A 104 -16.33 -2.24 12.91
N LEU A 105 -15.30 -1.76 12.22
CA LEU A 105 -15.44 -0.71 11.23
C LEU A 105 -15.95 -1.26 9.89
N PRO A 106 -16.97 -0.63 9.29
CA PRO A 106 -17.42 -1.02 7.95
C PRO A 106 -16.32 -0.77 6.93
N GLU A 107 -16.22 -1.65 5.93
CA GLU A 107 -15.29 -1.54 4.80
C GLU A 107 -13.80 -1.41 5.21
N VAL A 108 -13.47 -1.92 6.41
CA VAL A 108 -12.09 -2.05 6.87
C VAL A 108 -11.81 -3.52 7.15
N LYS A 109 -10.80 -4.05 6.48
CA LYS A 109 -10.24 -5.36 6.80
C LYS A 109 -8.87 -5.17 7.47
N VAL A 110 -8.56 -6.05 8.41
CA VAL A 110 -7.24 -6.09 9.05
C VAL A 110 -6.70 -7.51 9.01
N SER A 111 -5.49 -7.65 8.49
CA SER A 111 -4.69 -8.87 8.53
C SER A 111 -3.50 -8.63 9.45
N LEU A 112 -3.38 -9.44 10.50
CA LEU A 112 -2.27 -9.38 11.45
C LEU A 112 -1.28 -10.51 11.14
N HIS A 113 -0.01 -10.16 11.00
CA HIS A 113 1.08 -11.08 10.69
C HIS A 113 2.11 -11.04 11.82
N SER A 114 2.56 -12.20 12.29
CA SER A 114 3.62 -12.30 13.30
C SER A 114 4.96 -11.88 12.69
N ALA A 115 5.66 -10.95 13.36
CA ALA A 115 6.97 -10.46 12.96
C ALA A 115 8.09 -11.51 13.19
N GLU A 116 7.90 -12.38 14.18
CA GLU A 116 8.91 -13.31 14.69
C GLU A 116 9.44 -14.25 13.60
N ILE A 117 8.58 -14.70 12.68
CA ILE A 117 8.97 -15.60 11.58
C ILE A 117 9.80 -14.90 10.50
N TRP A 118 9.78 -13.56 10.46
CA TRP A 118 10.42 -12.75 9.41
C TRP A 118 11.70 -12.05 9.87
N ILE A 119 11.89 -11.85 11.18
CA ILE A 119 13.10 -11.26 11.75
C ILE A 119 14.39 -11.90 11.19
N PRO A 120 14.52 -13.23 11.08
CA PRO A 120 15.74 -13.86 10.56
C PRO A 120 16.08 -13.47 9.11
N LYS A 121 15.11 -13.05 8.30
CA LYS A 121 15.35 -12.64 6.89
C LYS A 121 16.06 -11.30 6.77
N VAL A 122 15.99 -10.44 7.80
CA VAL A 122 16.55 -9.08 7.78
C VAL A 122 17.59 -8.83 8.86
N SER A 123 17.70 -9.70 9.86
CA SER A 123 18.60 -9.50 11.02
C SER A 123 20.09 -9.46 10.67
N TRP A 124 20.46 -9.96 9.50
CA TRP A 124 21.83 -9.90 8.99
C TRP A 124 22.24 -8.48 8.53
N ILE A 125 21.28 -7.58 8.30
CA ILE A 125 21.54 -6.21 7.86
C ILE A 125 21.91 -5.34 9.07
N PRO A 126 23.12 -4.74 9.10
CA PRO A 126 23.51 -3.86 10.18
C PRO A 126 22.57 -2.65 10.30
N ASN A 127 22.12 -2.34 11.51
CA ASN A 127 21.20 -1.24 11.73
C ASN A 127 21.53 -0.43 12.99
N LYS A 128 21.43 0.90 12.88
CA LYS A 128 21.58 1.87 13.99
C LYS A 128 20.28 2.65 14.25
N HIS A 129 19.21 2.33 13.52
CA HIS A 129 17.92 2.99 13.68
C HIS A 129 17.29 2.63 15.02
N TYR A 130 16.59 3.58 15.65
CA TYR A 130 15.98 3.40 16.96
C TYR A 130 14.93 2.28 16.98
N SER A 131 14.22 2.04 15.88
CA SER A 131 13.28 0.92 15.74
C SER A 131 13.96 -0.45 15.64
N GLY A 132 15.29 -0.51 15.63
CA GLY A 132 16.03 -1.77 15.54
C GLY A 132 15.64 -2.60 14.32
N VAL A 133 15.64 -3.91 14.47
CA VAL A 133 15.32 -4.87 13.40
C VAL A 133 13.90 -4.68 12.84
N TYR A 134 12.97 -4.15 13.64
CA TYR A 134 11.58 -3.91 13.20
C TYR A 134 11.50 -2.80 12.13
N GLY A 135 12.43 -1.85 12.12
CA GLY A 135 12.52 -0.87 11.02
C GLY A 135 12.82 -1.54 9.67
N LEU A 136 13.58 -2.63 9.68
CA LEU A 136 13.96 -3.37 8.48
C LEU A 136 12.87 -4.32 7.98
N LEU A 137 11.91 -4.70 8.82
CA LEU A 137 10.85 -5.64 8.43
C LEU A 137 9.95 -5.11 7.32
N LYS A 138 9.95 -3.81 7.04
CA LYS A 138 9.28 -3.23 5.87
C LYS A 138 9.80 -3.82 4.55
N LEU A 139 11.06 -4.28 4.52
CA LEU A 139 11.67 -4.94 3.36
C LEU A 139 11.07 -6.32 3.05
N ILE A 140 10.25 -6.87 3.96
CA ILE A 140 9.66 -8.20 3.85
C ILE A 140 8.25 -8.18 3.24
N PHE A 141 7.61 -7.00 3.11
CA PHE A 141 6.32 -6.89 2.43
C PHE A 141 6.26 -7.61 1.07
N PRO A 142 7.35 -7.60 0.26
CA PRO A 142 7.41 -8.42 -0.93
C PRO A 142 7.14 -9.91 -0.81
N ASP A 143 7.69 -10.51 0.23
CA ASP A 143 7.55 -11.94 0.45
C ASP A 143 6.30 -12.27 1.27
N LEU A 144 5.84 -11.29 2.07
CA LEU A 144 4.72 -11.45 3.00
C LEU A 144 3.36 -11.36 2.31
N LEU A 145 3.23 -10.46 1.34
CA LEU A 145 1.95 -10.06 0.77
C LEU A 145 1.74 -10.70 -0.61
N SER A 146 0.49 -11.02 -0.93
CA SER A 146 0.08 -11.58 -2.23
C SER A 146 -0.44 -10.50 -3.19
N GLN A 147 -0.36 -9.24 -2.79
CA GLN A 147 -0.93 -8.09 -3.49
C GLN A 147 0.11 -7.48 -4.42
N ASP A 148 -0.30 -7.18 -5.66
CA ASP A 148 0.56 -6.53 -6.66
C ASP A 148 0.95 -5.10 -6.27
N LYS A 149 0.12 -4.44 -5.46
CA LYS A 149 0.29 -3.03 -5.05
C LYS A 149 0.05 -2.88 -3.55
N VAL A 150 0.90 -2.11 -2.87
CA VAL A 150 0.73 -1.84 -1.43
C VAL A 150 1.30 -0.49 -0.94
N LEU A 151 0.47 0.15 -0.13
CA LEU A 151 0.63 1.14 0.94
C LEU A 151 1.57 0.86 2.15
N ALA A 152 2.86 0.53 2.03
CA ALA A 152 3.83 0.45 3.18
C ALA A 152 4.08 1.75 4.03
N LEU A 153 3.19 2.11 4.95
CA LEU A 153 3.30 3.32 5.81
C LEU A 153 4.02 3.09 7.14
N ASP A 154 4.57 4.18 7.70
CA ASP A 154 5.13 4.22 9.06
C ASP A 154 4.04 4.47 10.10
N THR A 155 4.28 4.08 11.36
CA THR A 155 3.30 4.26 12.44
C THR A 155 3.28 5.67 13.00
N ASP A 156 4.19 6.56 12.61
CA ASP A 156 4.36 7.91 13.14
C ASP A 156 4.00 9.03 12.15
N ILE A 157 3.06 8.74 11.23
CA ILE A 157 2.50 9.73 10.30
C ILE A 157 1.06 10.11 10.67
N THR A 158 0.57 11.21 10.12
CA THR A 158 -0.85 11.58 10.18
C THR A 158 -1.33 11.91 8.78
N VAL A 159 -2.40 11.26 8.35
CA VAL A 159 -3.00 11.47 7.03
C VAL A 159 -4.05 12.57 7.13
N LEU A 160 -3.93 13.61 6.30
CA LEU A 160 -4.80 14.80 6.31
C LEU A 160 -5.67 14.93 5.04
N ALA A 161 -5.68 13.90 4.19
CA ALA A 161 -6.42 13.85 2.94
C ALA A 161 -6.76 12.40 2.59
N ASP A 162 -7.56 12.20 1.55
CA ASP A 162 -7.90 10.86 1.10
C ASP A 162 -6.66 10.10 0.59
N ILE A 163 -6.35 8.98 1.24
CA ILE A 163 -5.19 8.14 0.91
C ILE A 163 -5.32 7.49 -0.47
N SER A 164 -6.53 7.43 -1.03
CA SER A 164 -6.75 6.91 -2.39
C SER A 164 -6.01 7.70 -3.46
N LEU A 165 -5.72 8.98 -3.21
CA LEU A 165 -4.92 9.81 -4.11
C LEU A 165 -3.51 9.24 -4.30
N LEU A 166 -2.91 8.70 -3.22
CA LEU A 166 -1.60 8.04 -3.31
C LEU A 166 -1.72 6.65 -3.96
N TRP A 167 -2.85 5.96 -3.76
CA TRP A 167 -3.10 4.68 -4.41
C TRP A 167 -3.23 4.82 -5.92
N ASP A 168 -3.86 5.89 -6.39
CA ASP A 168 -4.07 6.14 -7.81
C ASP A 168 -2.74 6.47 -8.54
N GLU A 169 -1.69 6.87 -7.83
CA GLU A 169 -0.34 7.06 -8.41
C GLU A 169 0.27 5.78 -8.99
N PHE A 170 -0.20 4.60 -8.55
CA PHE A 170 0.23 3.36 -9.17
C PHE A 170 -0.16 3.27 -10.66
N ASP A 171 -1.17 4.01 -11.12
CA ASP A 171 -1.55 4.06 -12.54
C ASP A 171 -0.49 4.76 -13.40
N ASN A 172 0.38 5.57 -12.77
CA ASN A 172 1.48 6.26 -13.43
C ASN A 172 2.76 5.40 -13.49
N PHE A 173 2.76 4.21 -12.87
CA PHE A 173 3.92 3.33 -12.88
C PHE A 173 4.04 2.64 -14.24
N LYS A 174 5.24 2.66 -14.82
CA LYS A 174 5.57 1.83 -15.98
C LYS A 174 5.81 0.41 -15.51
N ASN A 175 5.79 -0.55 -16.44
CA ASN A 175 5.99 -1.97 -16.15
C ASN A 175 7.32 -2.32 -15.44
N ASN A 176 8.30 -1.41 -15.42
CA ASN A 176 9.57 -1.58 -14.73
C ASN A 176 9.67 -0.80 -13.40
N ASN A 177 8.65 -0.03 -13.03
CA ASN A 177 8.60 0.69 -11.77
C ASN A 177 8.18 -0.26 -10.66
N MET A 178 9.12 -0.55 -9.77
CA MET A 178 8.93 -1.41 -8.59
C MET A 178 8.51 -0.61 -7.35
N LEU A 179 8.85 0.67 -7.33
CA LEU A 179 8.84 1.48 -6.13
C LEU A 179 8.64 2.96 -6.46
N GLY A 180 7.64 3.58 -5.82
CA GLY A 180 7.53 5.04 -5.69
C GLY A 180 7.94 5.49 -4.28
N LEU A 181 8.81 6.49 -4.20
CA LEU A 181 9.23 7.13 -2.96
C LEU A 181 9.05 8.64 -3.07
N VAL A 182 8.86 9.28 -1.92
CA VAL A 182 8.90 10.74 -1.82
C VAL A 182 10.35 11.17 -1.58
N GLU A 183 10.72 12.30 -2.18
CA GLU A 183 12.04 12.90 -1.98
C GLU A 183 12.27 13.26 -0.50
N ASN A 184 13.47 12.99 0.00
CA ASN A 184 13.84 13.32 1.37
C ASN A 184 14.05 14.83 1.51
N GLN A 185 13.22 15.49 2.31
CA GLN A 185 13.29 16.94 2.52
C GLN A 185 14.39 17.35 3.51
N LYS A 186 15.66 17.07 3.20
CA LYS A 186 16.78 17.70 3.91
C LYS A 186 17.09 19.04 3.26
N GLN A 187 17.01 20.12 4.02
CA GLN A 187 17.68 21.37 3.63
C GLN A 187 19.18 21.07 3.48
N LEU A 188 19.70 21.28 2.28
CA LEU A 188 21.14 21.38 2.06
C LEU A 188 21.61 22.61 2.84
N VAL A 189 22.09 22.41 4.06
CA VAL A 189 22.84 23.44 4.78
C VAL A 189 24.23 23.43 4.15
N TYR A 190 24.45 24.36 3.22
CA TYR A 190 25.78 24.71 2.71
C TYR A 190 26.51 25.58 3.73
#